data_AF-G4ZKJ1-F1
#
_entry.id   AF-G4ZKJ1-F1
#
_cell.length_a   1.000
_cell.length_b   1.000
_cell.length_c   1.000
_cell.angle_alpha   90.00
_cell.angle_beta   90.00
_cell.angle_gamma   90.00
#
_symmetry.space_group_name_H-M   'P 1'
#
loop_
_entity.id
_entity.type
_entity.pdbx_description
1 polymer ?
#
loop_
_entity_poly.entity_id
_entity_poly.type
_entity_poly.pdbx_seq_one_letter_code
_entity_poly.pdbx_strand_id
1 'polypeptide(L)'
;MLETRRKLLNAALGGNMVLSCALLLTTMFLLETPYVGFNAAVTAGVYVVFTFVAIVILNKTPSAFSIGFLVGASFLVLVLAFQGALYWGLEARNSPRRATPGYVASGLHAVIFVVQCVVTTVVVKSKEDVIDTYAAYEYIPDTGYTIDNVMLTNISRTASPINYQATIPTADI
;
A
#
# COMPACT_ATOMS: atom_id res chain seq x y z
N MET A 1 11.04 -12.14 11.61
CA MET A 1 11.57 -11.40 10.44
C MET A 1 10.54 -10.42 9.85
N LEU A 2 9.26 -10.83 9.75
CA LEU A 2 8.14 -9.99 9.30
C LEU A 2 7.97 -8.68 10.09
N GLU A 3 8.07 -8.75 11.42
CA GLU A 3 7.86 -7.59 12.30
C GLU A 3 8.92 -6.49 12.09
N THR A 4 10.20 -6.88 11.93
CA THR A 4 11.29 -5.95 11.61
C THR A 4 11.05 -5.27 10.25
N ARG A 5 10.58 -6.02 9.24
CA ARG A 5 10.23 -5.47 7.92
C ARG A 5 9.06 -4.49 8.01
N ARG A 6 8.01 -4.82 8.78
CA ARG A 6 6.86 -3.93 8.99
C ARG A 6 7.27 -2.64 9.71
N LYS A 7 8.15 -2.72 10.72
CA LYS A 7 8.71 -1.54 11.40
C LYS A 7 9.52 -0.66 10.44
N LEU A 8 10.39 -1.27 9.63
CA LEU A 8 11.17 -0.54 8.62
C LEU A 8 10.26 0.13 7.57
N LEU A 9 9.24 -0.58 7.09
CA LEU A 9 8.30 -0.09 6.10
C LEU A 9 7.47 1.08 6.63
N ASN A 10 6.98 0.98 7.87
CA ASN A 10 6.29 2.07 8.55
C ASN A 10 7.21 3.28 8.78
N ALA A 11 8.49 3.05 9.13
CA ALA A 11 9.46 4.13 9.28
C ALA A 11 9.73 4.85 7.94
N ALA A 12 9.89 4.08 6.85
CA ALA A 12 10.08 4.64 5.51
C ALA A 12 8.84 5.42 5.03
N LEU A 13 7.64 4.90 5.28
CA LEU A 13 6.39 5.59 4.98
C LEU A 13 6.19 6.84 5.84
N GLY A 14 6.59 6.79 7.11
CA GLY A 14 6.63 7.97 7.99
C GLY A 14 7.60 9.03 7.48
N GLY A 15 8.77 8.64 6.99
CA GLY A 15 9.71 9.53 6.30
C GLY A 15 9.08 10.17 5.05
N ASN A 16 8.43 9.37 4.20
CA ASN A 16 7.71 9.88 3.03
C ASN A 16 6.58 10.83 3.41
N MET A 17 5.86 10.58 4.51
CA MET A 17 4.82 11.49 5.00
C MET A 17 5.43 12.85 5.37
N VAL A 18 6.52 12.87 6.13
CA VAL A 18 7.22 14.11 6.51
C VAL A 18 7.73 14.87 5.27
N LEU A 19 8.36 14.16 4.33
CA LEU A 19 8.86 14.74 3.08
C LEU A 19 7.71 15.30 2.22
N SER A 20 6.57 14.60 2.18
CA SER A 20 5.39 15.04 1.42
C SER A 20 4.76 16.29 2.03
N CYS A 21 4.71 16.38 3.37
CA CYS A 21 4.28 17.60 4.06
C CYS A 21 5.26 18.76 3.81
N ALA A 22 6.56 18.51 3.84
CA ALA A 22 7.57 19.52 3.53
C ALA A 22 7.47 20.01 2.06
N LEU A 23 7.20 19.09 1.13
CA LEU A 23 6.93 19.43 -0.27
C LEU A 23 5.66 20.28 -0.38
N LEU A 24 4.58 19.90 0.30
CA LEU A 24 3.33 20.67 0.30
C LEU A 24 3.56 22.11 0.79
N LEU A 25 4.30 22.30 1.88
CA LEU A 25 4.68 23.64 2.36
C LEU A 25 5.53 24.40 1.33
N THR A 26 6.49 23.71 0.69
CA THR A 26 7.32 24.30 -0.37
C THR A 26 6.47 24.77 -1.56
N THR A 27 5.43 24.00 -1.91
CA THR A 27 4.51 24.37 -3.00
C THR A 27 3.65 25.58 -2.70
N MET A 28 3.43 25.93 -1.42
CA MET A 28 2.72 27.16 -1.06
C MET A 28 3.48 28.42 -1.50
N PHE A 29 4.82 28.39 -1.50
CA PHE A 29 5.64 29.47 -2.05
C PHE A 29 5.66 29.51 -3.59
N LEU A 30 5.18 28.45 -4.24
CA LEU A 30 5.08 28.33 -5.70
C LEU A 30 3.67 28.70 -6.23
N LEU A 31 2.68 28.88 -5.35
CA LEU A 31 1.30 29.28 -5.69
C LEU A 31 1.19 30.64 -6.41
N GLU A 32 2.22 31.48 -6.33
CA GLU A 32 2.29 32.72 -7.11
C GLU A 32 2.27 32.46 -8.64
N THR A 33 2.45 31.21 -9.10
CA THR A 33 2.09 30.77 -10.45
C THR A 33 0.74 30.04 -10.40
N PRO A 34 -0.35 30.65 -10.87
CA PRO A 34 -1.70 30.16 -10.59
C PRO A 34 -1.97 28.72 -11.08
N TYR A 35 -1.43 28.34 -12.24
CA TYR A 35 -1.65 27.00 -12.79
C TYR A 35 -0.58 25.99 -12.33
N VAL A 36 0.69 26.39 -12.33
CA VAL A 36 1.82 25.50 -12.03
C VAL A 36 1.92 25.21 -10.54
N GLY A 37 1.78 26.23 -9.69
CA GLY A 37 1.84 26.09 -8.23
C GLY A 37 0.67 25.30 -7.66
N PHE A 38 -0.53 25.47 -8.23
CA PHE A 38 -1.71 24.69 -7.83
C PHE A 38 -1.53 23.20 -8.14
N ASN A 39 -1.09 22.85 -9.34
CA ASN A 39 -0.80 21.47 -9.70
C ASN A 39 0.27 20.85 -8.80
N ALA A 40 1.28 21.63 -8.40
CA ALA A 40 2.29 21.23 -7.43
C ALA A 40 1.67 20.87 -6.08
N ALA A 41 0.82 21.74 -5.55
CA ALA A 41 0.17 21.57 -4.26
C ALA A 41 -0.76 20.34 -4.25
N VAL A 42 -1.53 20.15 -5.33
CA VAL A 42 -2.37 18.95 -5.50
C VAL A 42 -1.52 17.68 -5.52
N THR A 43 -0.41 17.69 -6.26
CA THR A 43 0.50 16.52 -6.34
C THR A 43 1.10 16.19 -4.98
N ALA A 44 1.57 17.20 -4.23
CA ALA A 44 2.07 17.01 -2.88
C ALA A 44 0.98 16.49 -1.92
N GLY A 45 -0.25 17.00 -2.05
CA GLY A 45 -1.41 16.50 -1.31
C GLY A 45 -1.71 15.03 -1.59
N VAL A 46 -1.62 14.60 -2.86
CA VAL A 46 -1.77 13.18 -3.23
C VAL A 46 -0.73 12.32 -2.53
N TYR A 47 0.52 12.76 -2.39
CA TYR A 47 1.54 11.99 -1.66
C TYR A 47 1.23 11.87 -0.17
N VAL A 48 0.75 12.94 0.46
CA VAL A 48 0.32 12.92 1.87
C VAL A 48 -0.82 11.91 2.06
N VAL A 49 -1.86 11.98 1.24
CA VAL A 49 -3.01 11.07 1.32
C VAL A 49 -2.57 9.63 1.06
N PHE A 50 -1.78 9.41 0.02
CA PHE A 50 -1.26 8.08 -0.31
C PHE A 50 -0.45 7.48 0.84
N THR A 51 0.50 8.23 1.42
CA THR A 51 1.36 7.74 2.50
C THR A 51 0.55 7.41 3.76
N PHE A 52 -0.45 8.23 4.09
CA PHE A 52 -1.38 7.95 5.17
C PHE A 52 -2.18 6.67 4.93
N VAL A 53 -2.79 6.54 3.74
CA VAL A 53 -3.58 5.35 3.37
C VAL A 53 -2.71 4.09 3.36
N ALA A 54 -1.48 4.18 2.86
CA ALA A 54 -0.51 3.08 2.86
C ALA A 54 -0.21 2.58 4.28
N ILE A 55 0.01 3.49 5.22
CA ILE A 55 0.22 3.15 6.64
C ILE A 55 -1.02 2.45 7.20
N VAL A 56 -2.23 2.95 6.91
CA VAL A 56 -3.48 2.34 7.39
C VAL A 56 -3.66 0.93 6.83
N ILE A 57 -3.48 0.73 5.52
CA ILE A 57 -3.63 -0.58 4.86
C ILE A 57 -2.65 -1.60 5.47
N LEU A 58 -1.38 -1.24 5.61
CA LEU A 58 -0.33 -2.16 6.09
C LEU A 58 -0.49 -2.56 7.56
N ASN A 59 -1.14 -1.73 8.38
CA ASN A 59 -1.28 -1.97 9.81
C ASN A 59 -2.67 -2.44 10.24
N LYS A 60 -3.74 -2.12 9.51
CA LYS A 60 -5.13 -2.42 9.92
C LYS A 60 -5.86 -3.41 9.03
N THR A 61 -5.66 -3.38 7.70
CA THR A 61 -6.48 -4.17 6.77
C THR A 61 -5.69 -4.71 5.57
N PRO A 62 -4.70 -5.58 5.81
CA PRO A 62 -3.87 -6.12 4.73
C PRO A 62 -4.59 -7.26 4.00
N SER A 63 -5.56 -6.91 3.14
CA SER A 63 -6.18 -7.86 2.20
C SER A 63 -5.41 -7.95 0.88
N ALA A 64 -5.56 -9.04 0.13
CA ALA A 64 -4.95 -9.18 -1.20
C ALA A 64 -5.34 -8.02 -2.14
N PHE A 65 -6.60 -7.59 -2.10
CA PHE A 65 -7.09 -6.43 -2.85
C PHE A 65 -6.41 -5.13 -2.39
N SER A 66 -6.37 -4.87 -1.08
CA SER A 66 -5.76 -3.65 -0.51
C SER A 66 -4.26 -3.56 -0.81
N ILE A 67 -3.54 -4.68 -0.74
CA ILE A 67 -2.11 -4.74 -1.07
C ILE A 67 -1.88 -4.59 -2.58
N GLY A 68 -2.74 -5.18 -3.42
CA GLY A 68 -2.72 -4.94 -4.87
C GLY A 68 -2.93 -3.48 -5.23
N PHE A 69 -3.91 -2.82 -4.61
CA PHE A 69 -4.14 -1.38 -4.74
C PHE A 69 -2.93 -0.57 -4.27
N LEU A 70 -2.35 -0.91 -3.11
CA LEU A 70 -1.16 -0.25 -2.58
C LEU A 70 0.01 -0.33 -3.56
N VAL A 71 0.28 -1.50 -4.15
CA VAL A 71 1.35 -1.67 -5.14
C VAL A 71 1.08 -0.82 -6.38
N GLY A 72 -0.14 -0.87 -6.94
CA GLY A 72 -0.50 -0.08 -8.12
C GLY A 72 -0.39 1.43 -7.87
N ALA A 73 -0.94 1.92 -6.75
CA ALA A 73 -0.83 3.32 -6.36
C ALA A 73 0.62 3.74 -6.06
N SER A 74 1.44 2.82 -5.53
CA SER A 74 2.87 3.07 -5.30
C SER A 74 3.61 3.36 -6.60
N PHE A 75 3.31 2.63 -7.69
CA PHE A 75 3.89 2.91 -9.01
C PHE A 75 3.48 4.28 -9.54
N LEU A 76 2.22 4.67 -9.37
CA LEU A 76 1.74 5.99 -9.77
C LEU A 76 2.47 7.11 -9.03
N VAL A 77 2.64 6.98 -7.71
CA VAL A 77 3.42 7.95 -6.91
C VAL A 77 4.88 8.00 -7.35
N LEU A 78 5.46 6.86 -7.70
CA LEU A 78 6.85 6.77 -8.18
C LEU A 78 7.03 7.52 -9.51
N VAL A 79 6.10 7.36 -10.46
CA VAL A 79 6.09 8.12 -11.72
C VAL A 79 5.92 9.62 -11.47
N LEU A 80 4.96 10.01 -10.62
CA LEU A 80 4.73 11.41 -10.29
C LEU A 80 5.94 12.03 -9.59
N ALA A 81 6.61 11.30 -8.70
CA ALA A 81 7.78 11.79 -7.98
C ALA A 81 8.96 11.99 -8.93
N PHE A 82 9.19 11.06 -9.86
CA PHE A 82 10.20 11.22 -10.90
C PHE A 82 9.90 12.39 -11.83
N GLN A 83 8.67 12.48 -12.32
CA GLN A 83 8.23 13.59 -13.18
C GLN A 83 8.37 14.94 -12.46
N GLY A 84 7.96 15.02 -11.19
CA GLY A 84 8.10 16.22 -10.37
C GLY A 84 9.57 16.63 -10.16
N ALA A 85 10.46 15.65 -9.93
CA ALA A 85 11.89 15.93 -9.78
C ALA A 85 12.47 16.59 -11.03
N LEU A 86 12.15 16.05 -12.21
CA LEU A 86 12.60 16.60 -13.49
C LEU A 86 11.96 17.96 -13.79
N TYR A 87 10.64 18.07 -13.65
CA TYR A 87 9.89 19.28 -13.95
C TYR A 87 10.39 20.47 -13.14
N TRP A 88 10.50 20.32 -11.82
CA TRP A 88 10.95 21.41 -10.94
C TRP A 88 12.43 21.74 -11.12
N GLY A 89 13.26 20.77 -11.48
CA GLY A 89 14.66 21.02 -11.80
C GLY A 89 14.84 21.84 -13.08
N LEU A 90 14.06 21.54 -14.11
CA LEU A 90 14.05 22.30 -15.36
C LEU A 90 13.44 23.69 -15.16
N GLU A 91 12.36 23.81 -14.39
CA GLU A 91 11.72 25.09 -14.07
C GLU A 91 12.67 25.99 -13.25
N ALA A 92 13.35 25.45 -12.25
CA ALA A 92 14.32 26.17 -11.44
C ALA A 92 15.48 26.75 -12.28
N ARG A 93 15.91 26.01 -13.31
CA ARG A 93 16.95 26.45 -14.24
C ARG A 93 16.47 27.61 -15.13
N ASN A 94 15.22 27.55 -15.60
CA ASN A 94 14.68 28.51 -16.57
C ASN A 94 14.13 29.79 -15.91
N SER A 95 13.80 29.72 -14.62
CA SER A 95 13.15 30.81 -13.87
C SER A 95 14.03 31.32 -12.72
N PRO A 96 14.94 32.29 -12.93
CA PRO A 96 15.90 32.74 -11.92
C PRO A 96 15.24 33.35 -10.67
N ARG A 97 14.05 33.95 -10.81
CA ARG A 97 13.26 34.52 -9.70
C ARG A 97 12.78 33.45 -8.71
N ARG A 98 12.73 32.17 -9.11
CA ARG A 98 12.19 31.04 -8.34
C ARG A 98 13.11 29.81 -8.35
N ALA A 99 14.40 30.04 -8.66
CA ALA A 99 15.38 28.97 -8.73
C ALA A 99 15.48 28.19 -7.41
N THR A 100 15.57 28.90 -6.28
CA THR A 100 15.68 28.28 -4.95
C THR A 100 14.50 27.36 -4.61
N PRO A 101 13.23 27.82 -4.58
CA PRO A 101 12.10 26.94 -4.27
C PRO A 101 11.93 25.81 -5.31
N GLY A 102 12.27 26.05 -6.58
CA GLY A 102 12.24 25.01 -7.61
C GLY A 102 13.29 23.91 -7.38
N TYR A 103 14.54 24.25 -7.06
CA TYR A 103 15.56 23.25 -6.72
C TYR A 103 15.23 22.47 -5.45
N VAL A 104 14.66 23.15 -4.44
CA VAL A 104 14.20 22.48 -3.21
C VAL A 104 13.07 21.49 -3.52
N ALA A 105 12.05 21.91 -4.29
CA ALA A 105 10.96 21.03 -4.71
C ALA A 105 11.48 19.83 -5.53
N SER A 106 12.38 20.07 -6.48
CA SER A 106 13.03 19.02 -7.27
C SER A 106 13.77 18.01 -6.39
N GLY A 107 14.56 18.49 -5.43
CA GLY A 107 15.28 17.64 -4.48
C GLY A 107 14.34 16.81 -3.61
N LEU A 108 13.27 17.41 -3.07
CA LEU A 108 12.26 16.69 -2.29
C LEU A 108 11.58 15.58 -3.11
N HIS A 109 11.19 15.89 -4.34
CA HIS A 109 10.64 14.88 -5.27
C HIS A 109 11.61 13.73 -5.54
N ALA A 110 12.90 14.03 -5.73
CA ALA A 110 13.93 13.02 -5.95
C ALA A 110 14.12 12.11 -4.72
N VAL A 111 14.13 12.67 -3.51
CA VAL A 111 14.23 11.87 -2.28
C VAL A 111 12.98 11.00 -2.09
N ILE A 112 11.78 11.56 -2.28
CA ILE A 112 10.53 10.80 -2.23
C ILE A 112 10.56 9.66 -3.25
N PHE A 113 11.04 9.90 -4.47
CA PHE A 113 11.19 8.87 -5.50
C PHE A 113 12.07 7.70 -5.05
N VAL A 114 13.24 7.99 -4.46
CA VAL A 114 14.17 6.94 -4.00
C VAL A 114 13.55 6.14 -2.85
N VAL A 115 12.97 6.82 -1.86
CA VAL A 115 12.32 6.15 -0.73
C VAL A 115 11.12 5.32 -1.22
N GLN A 116 10.31 5.86 -2.13
CA GLN A 116 9.17 5.17 -2.71
C GLN A 116 9.61 3.95 -3.55
N CYS A 117 10.73 4.00 -4.27
CA CYS A 117 11.31 2.85 -4.95
C CYS A 117 11.60 1.71 -3.95
N VAL A 118 12.23 2.03 -2.82
CA VAL A 118 12.54 1.05 -1.77
C VAL A 118 11.25 0.48 -1.17
N VAL A 119 10.31 1.34 -0.78
CA VAL A 119 9.01 0.93 -0.22
C VAL A 119 8.27 0.01 -1.18
N THR A 120 8.14 0.40 -2.45
CA THR A 120 7.44 -0.40 -3.47
C THR A 120 8.11 -1.76 -3.66
N THR A 121 9.44 -1.79 -3.73
CA THR A 121 10.20 -3.04 -3.87
C THR A 121 9.99 -3.97 -2.68
N VAL A 122 10.04 -3.43 -1.45
CA VAL A 122 9.82 -4.19 -0.23
C VAL A 122 8.40 -4.74 -0.19
N VAL A 123 7.38 -3.90 -0.44
CA VAL A 123 5.97 -4.33 -0.47
C VAL A 123 5.74 -5.42 -1.51
N VAL A 124 6.27 -5.29 -2.73
CA VAL A 124 6.11 -6.30 -3.77
C VAL A 124 6.76 -7.63 -3.37
N LYS A 125 7.95 -7.60 -2.76
CA LYS A 125 8.64 -8.81 -2.30
C LYS A 125 8.00 -9.45 -1.07
N SER A 126 7.38 -8.66 -0.19
CA SER A 126 6.77 -9.13 1.04
C SER A 126 5.24 -9.18 0.96
N LYS A 127 4.64 -9.12 -0.22
CA LYS A 127 3.17 -9.07 -0.35
C LYS A 127 2.51 -10.34 0.19
N GLU A 128 3.09 -11.51 -0.10
CA GLU A 128 2.58 -12.82 0.33
C GLU A 128 2.66 -12.99 1.86
N ASP A 129 3.69 -12.40 2.45
CA ASP A 129 3.96 -12.33 3.89
C ASP A 129 2.96 -11.40 4.64
N VAL A 130 2.42 -10.40 3.95
CA VAL A 130 1.60 -9.33 4.55
C VAL A 130 0.11 -9.59 4.37
N ILE A 131 -0.29 -10.26 3.29
CA ILE A 131 -1.69 -10.60 3.02
C ILE A 131 -2.18 -11.57 4.10
N ASP A 132 -3.29 -11.21 4.75
CA ASP A 132 -3.94 -12.08 5.72
C ASP A 132 -4.70 -13.19 4.97
N THR A 133 -4.03 -14.31 4.72
CA THR A 133 -4.56 -15.42 3.92
C THR A 133 -5.80 -16.07 4.52
N TYR A 134 -6.07 -15.85 5.82
CA TYR A 134 -7.26 -16.36 6.51
C TYR A 134 -8.56 -15.65 6.09
N ALA A 135 -8.50 -14.40 5.63
CA ALA A 135 -9.70 -13.65 5.22
C ALA A 135 -10.19 -13.99 3.80
N ALA A 136 -9.37 -14.65 2.97
CA ALA A 136 -9.75 -15.04 1.61
C ALA A 136 -10.47 -16.39 1.54
N TYR A 137 -10.40 -17.19 2.62
CA TYR A 137 -11.11 -18.47 2.77
C TYR A 137 -12.13 -18.45 3.90
N GLU A 138 -12.47 -17.26 4.43
CA GLU A 138 -13.49 -17.11 5.46
C GLU A 138 -14.88 -17.35 4.86
N TYR A 139 -15.28 -18.62 4.89
CA TYR A 139 -16.64 -19.14 4.91
C TYR A 139 -17.58 -18.57 3.82
N ILE A 140 -17.72 -19.28 2.70
CA ILE A 140 -18.99 -19.27 1.97
C ILE A 140 -19.97 -20.05 2.86
N PRO A 141 -20.97 -19.41 3.49
CA PRO A 141 -22.04 -20.19 4.11
C PRO A 141 -22.73 -20.98 3.01
N ASP A 142 -22.70 -22.31 3.10
CA ASP A 142 -23.61 -23.20 2.37
C ASP A 142 -25.06 -22.99 2.90
N THR A 143 -25.57 -21.76 2.91
CA THR A 143 -27.00 -21.49 3.09
C THR A 143 -27.68 -21.69 1.76
N GLY A 144 -27.71 -22.93 1.30
CA GLY A 144 -28.10 -23.20 -0.06
C GLY A 144 -28.52 -24.62 -0.40
N TYR A 145 -28.47 -25.63 0.48
CA TYR A 145 -29.08 -26.93 0.16
C TYR A 145 -29.68 -27.64 1.38
N THR A 146 -31.02 -27.76 1.33
CA THR A 146 -31.88 -28.77 1.97
C THR A 146 -32.12 -28.70 3.48
N ILE A 147 -32.95 -27.73 3.88
CA ILE A 147 -34.00 -27.98 4.88
C ILE A 147 -34.99 -28.95 4.20
N ASP A 148 -34.81 -30.27 4.34
CA ASP A 148 -35.88 -31.24 4.08
C ASP A 148 -35.61 -32.69 4.55
N ASN A 149 -34.60 -32.94 5.40
CA ASN A 149 -34.34 -34.29 5.93
C ASN A 149 -34.38 -34.39 7.47
N VAL A 150 -35.03 -33.44 8.15
CA VAL A 150 -35.28 -33.52 9.61
C VAL A 150 -36.33 -34.59 9.97
N MET A 151 -36.92 -35.24 8.96
CA MET A 151 -37.94 -36.29 9.08
C MET A 151 -37.41 -37.68 8.73
N LEU A 152 -36.19 -38.06 9.13
CA LEU A 152 -35.85 -39.48 9.24
C LEU A 152 -34.90 -39.76 10.43
N THR A 153 -35.52 -40.27 11.50
CA THR A 153 -35.00 -41.37 12.33
C THR A 153 -33.67 -41.10 13.06
N ASN A 154 -33.69 -40.57 14.29
CA ASN A 154 -33.82 -41.41 15.49
C ASN A 154 -33.57 -42.92 15.21
N ILE A 155 -32.31 -43.35 15.03
CA ILE A 155 -31.80 -44.71 15.31
C ILE A 155 -30.25 -44.63 15.29
N SER A 156 -29.62 -45.33 16.24
CA SER A 156 -28.16 -45.57 16.38
C SER A 156 -27.36 -44.60 17.26
N ARG A 157 -27.83 -44.56 18.50
CA ARG A 157 -27.19 -44.28 19.79
C ARG A 157 -25.81 -44.98 20.06
N THR A 158 -24.93 -45.17 19.07
CA THR A 158 -23.74 -46.08 19.18
C THR A 158 -22.50 -45.72 18.32
N ALA A 159 -22.19 -44.45 18.04
CA ALA A 159 -20.92 -44.11 17.36
C ALA A 159 -20.11 -43.08 18.15
N SER A 160 -19.02 -43.57 18.76
CA SER A 160 -17.93 -42.81 19.38
C SER A 160 -17.36 -41.72 18.46
N PRO A 161 -16.76 -40.64 18.99
CA PRO A 161 -16.18 -39.58 18.16
C PRO A 161 -15.06 -40.14 17.28
N ILE A 162 -15.22 -39.94 15.97
CA ILE A 162 -14.24 -40.34 14.94
C ILE A 162 -13.01 -39.44 15.10
N ASN A 163 -11.89 -40.05 15.51
CA ASN A 163 -10.56 -39.44 15.50
C ASN A 163 -10.26 -38.89 14.09
N TYR A 164 -9.93 -37.60 13.98
CA TYR A 164 -9.35 -37.05 12.75
C TYR A 164 -7.90 -37.54 12.64
N GLN A 165 -7.72 -38.64 11.92
CA GLN A 165 -6.42 -39.14 11.51
C GLN A 165 -5.99 -38.35 10.26
N ALA A 166 -5.07 -37.39 10.43
CA ALA A 166 -4.47 -36.65 9.33
C ALA A 166 -3.55 -37.59 8.52
N THR A 167 -4.08 -38.19 7.45
CA THR A 167 -3.25 -38.86 6.44
C THR A 167 -2.64 -37.84 5.50
N ILE A 168 -1.32 -37.68 5.62
CA ILE A 168 -0.47 -36.99 4.64
C ILE A 168 -0.40 -37.88 3.38
N PRO A 169 -0.70 -37.40 2.17
CA PRO A 169 -0.47 -38.18 0.96
C PRO A 169 1.03 -38.14 0.62
N THR A 170 1.70 -39.29 0.68
CA THR A 170 2.97 -39.53 -0.02
C THR A 170 2.68 -39.68 -1.50
N ALA A 171 3.24 -38.77 -2.31
CA ALA A 171 3.24 -38.90 -3.76
C ALA A 171 4.41 -39.80 -4.17
N ASP A 172 4.11 -41.02 -4.60
CA ASP A 172 5.02 -41.85 -5.38
C ASP A 172 4.63 -41.76 -6.86
N ILE A 173 5.55 -41.30 -7.70
CA ILE A 173 5.65 -41.61 -9.13
C ILE A 173 7.13 -41.84 -9.44
#